data_AF-A0A0E3V168-F1
#
_entry.id   AF-A0A0E3V168-F1
#
_cell.length_a   1.000
_cell.length_b   1.000
_cell.length_c   1.000
_cell.angle_alpha   90.00
_cell.angle_beta   90.00
_cell.angle_gamma   90.00
#
_symmetry.space_group_name_H-M   'P 1'
#
loop_
_entity.id
_entity.type
_entity.pdbx_description
1 polymer ?
#
loop_
_entity_poly.entity_id
_entity_poly.type
_entity_poly.pdbx_seq_one_letter_code
_entity_poly.pdbx_strand_id
1 'polypeptide(L)' 'MSNKLVQEAPFHPGYEDAGYKNEVSPAIAELESFRKTNARYLGFSELIVDFCKSPKSFTPA' A
#
# COMPACT_ATOMS: atom_id res chain seq x y z
N MET A 1 -38.93 21.26 33.33
CA MET A 1 -37.57 20.82 33.70
C MET A 1 -36.84 20.42 32.44
N SER A 2 -36.24 21.41 31.77
CA SER A 2 -35.58 21.27 30.49
C SER A 2 -34.28 20.46 30.68
N ASN A 3 -34.11 19.43 29.86
CA ASN A 3 -33.04 18.45 29.95
C ASN A 3 -31.67 19.14 29.75
N LYS A 4 -30.85 19.24 30.81
CA LYS A 4 -29.54 19.93 30.81
C LYS A 4 -28.44 19.17 30.06
N LEU A 5 -28.74 18.02 29.45
CA LEU A 5 -27.76 17.18 28.75
C LEU A 5 -27.74 17.39 27.23
N VAL A 6 -28.58 18.29 26.69
CA VAL A 6 -28.63 18.64 25.26
C VAL A 6 -27.98 20.01 25.04
N GLN A 7 -26.79 20.22 25.61
CA GLN A 7 -25.84 21.15 25.00
C GLN A 7 -25.00 20.32 24.05
N GLU A 8 -25.60 19.98 22.91
CA GLU A 8 -24.87 19.46 21.76
C GLU A 8 -23.72 20.43 21.50
N ALA A 9 -22.48 19.92 21.55
CA ALA A 9 -21.33 20.70 21.12
C ALA A 9 -21.65 21.25 19.73
N PRO A 10 -21.45 22.57 19.47
CA PRO A 10 -21.78 23.17 18.19
C PRO A 10 -21.21 22.32 17.07
N PHE A 11 -22.09 21.89 16.15
CA PHE A 11 -21.68 21.19 14.93
C PHE A 11 -20.56 22.01 14.28
N HIS A 12 -19.32 21.50 14.31
CA HIS A 12 -18.16 22.24 13.83
C HIS A 12 -18.12 22.09 12.29
N PRO A 13 -18.40 23.14 11.50
CA PRO A 13 -18.49 23.05 10.03
C PRO A 13 -17.14 22.82 9.32
N GLY A 14 -16.12 22.37 10.05
CA GLY A 14 -14.77 22.14 9.56
C GLY A 14 -14.27 20.71 9.72
N TYR A 15 -15.09 19.79 10.26
CA TYR A 15 -14.70 18.39 10.43
C TYR A 15 -15.10 17.48 9.26
N GLU A 16 -15.73 18.03 8.22
CA GLU A 16 -16.17 17.27 7.03
C GLU A 16 -15.11 17.24 5.92
N ASP A 17 -14.07 18.09 5.98
CA ASP A 17 -13.03 18.19 4.96
C ASP A 17 -11.67 17.65 5.36
N ALA A 18 -11.53 17.01 6.53
CA ALA A 18 -10.34 16.23 6.88
C ALA A 18 -10.27 14.87 6.13
N GLY A 19 -11.08 14.70 5.07
CA GLY A 19 -10.81 13.70 4.05
C GLY A 19 -9.48 14.04 3.40
N TYR A 20 -8.54 13.10 3.45
CA TYR A 20 -7.21 13.17 2.84
C TYR A 20 -7.36 13.34 1.31
N LYS A 21 -7.72 14.55 0.84
CA LYS A 21 -8.28 14.71 -0.51
C LYS A 21 -7.24 14.65 -1.62
N ASN A 22 -5.94 14.78 -1.36
CA ASN A 22 -4.94 14.81 -2.45
C ASN A 22 -3.51 14.35 -2.10
N GLU A 23 -3.22 13.91 -0.87
CA GLU A 23 -1.86 13.50 -0.51
C GLU A 23 -1.81 12.01 -0.19
N VAL A 24 -0.91 11.26 -0.83
CA VAL A 24 -0.62 9.91 -0.34
C VAL A 24 0.17 10.08 0.94
N SER A 25 -0.34 9.55 2.06
CA SER A 25 0.40 9.58 3.32
C SER A 25 1.84 9.07 3.09
N PRO A 26 2.88 9.71 3.64
CA PRO A 26 4.27 9.28 3.45
C PRO A 26 4.47 7.78 3.74
N ALA A 27 3.77 7.24 4.74
CA ALA A 27 3.79 5.81 5.07
C ALA A 27 3.23 4.92 3.95
N ILE A 28 2.17 5.36 3.27
CA ILE A 28 1.58 4.63 2.14
C ILE A 28 2.52 4.70 0.92
N ALA A 29 3.18 5.85 0.69
CA ALA A 29 4.16 5.98 -0.39
C ALA A 29 5.38 5.07 -0.18
N GLU A 30 5.87 4.99 1.06
CA GLU A 30 6.95 4.08 1.45
C GLU A 30 6.56 2.61 1.27
N LEU A 31 5.37 2.22 1.74
CA LEU A 31 4.84 0.86 1.56
C LEU A 31 4.74 0.48 0.08
N GLU A 32 4.32 1.40 -0.78
CA GLU A 32 4.21 1.15 -2.22
C GLU A 32 5.59 0.96 -2.88
N SER A 33 6.60 1.70 -2.43
CA SER A 33 7.99 1.50 -2.85
C SER A 33 8.51 0.09 -2.50
N PHE A 34 8.22 -0.38 -1.27
CA PHE A 34 8.60 -1.73 -0.86
C PHE A 34 7.86 -2.81 -1.64
N ARG A 35 6.56 -2.64 -1.89
CA ARG A 35 5.77 -3.57 -2.72
C ARG A 35 6.36 -3.74 -4.12
N LYS A 36 6.68 -2.63 -4.78
CA LYS A 36 7.30 -2.64 -6.11
C LYS A 36 8.64 -3.36 -6.12
N THR A 37 9.46 -3.13 -5.10
CA THR A 37 10.78 -3.76 -4.95
C THR A 37 10.65 -5.26 -4.71
N ASN A 38 9.75 -5.67 -3.81
CA ASN A 38 9.50 -7.07 -3.51
C ASN A 38 8.96 -7.83 -4.73
N ALA A 39 8.03 -7.23 -5.48
CA ALA A 39 7.50 -7.82 -6.71
C ALA A 39 8.62 -8.12 -7.74
N ARG A 40 9.60 -7.21 -7.86
CA ARG A 40 10.76 -7.42 -8.73
C ARG A 40 11.63 -8.58 -8.27
N TYR A 41 11.93 -8.67 -6.97
CA TYR A 41 12.74 -9.77 -6.43
C TYR A 41 12.05 -11.11 -6.58
N LEU A 42 10.73 -11.17 -6.34
CA LEU A 42 9.94 -12.38 -6.56
C LEU A 42 9.97 -12.81 -8.02
N GLY A 43 9.69 -11.89 -8.96
CA GLY A 43 9.75 -12.22 -10.39
C GLY A 43 11.14 -12.70 -10.85
N PHE A 44 12.21 -12.12 -10.32
CA PHE A 44 13.57 -12.61 -10.61
C PHE A 44 13.82 -14.02 -10.04
N SER A 45 13.33 -14.30 -8.84
CA SER A 45 13.44 -15.63 -8.24
C SER A 45 12.68 -16.70 -9.04
N GLU A 46 11.52 -16.36 -9.60
CA GLU A 46 10.75 -17.25 -10.48
C GLU A 46 11.55 -17.62 -11.74
N LEU A 47 12.22 -16.64 -12.37
CA LEU A 47 13.07 -16.89 -13.54
C LEU A 47 14.23 -17.85 -13.23
N ILE A 48 14.85 -17.73 -12.05
CA ILE A 48 15.92 -18.66 -11.62
C ILE A 48 15.34 -20.07 -11.45
N VAL A 49 14.19 -20.19 -10.79
CA VAL A 49 13.54 -21.48 -10.57
C VAL A 49 13.18 -22.13 -11.90
N ASP A 50 12.64 -21.36 -12.86
CA ASP A 50 12.30 -21.85 -14.19
C ASP A 50 13.54 -22.28 -14.98
N PHE A 51 14.65 -21.53 -14.86
CA PHE A 51 15.94 -21.91 -15.43
C PHE A 51 16.42 -23.25 -14.85
N CYS A 52 16.40 -23.43 -13.53
CA CYS A 52 16.84 -24.66 -12.89
C CYS A 52 15.93 -25.86 -13.20
N LYS A 53 14.62 -25.62 -13.40
CA LYS A 53 13.67 -26.68 -13.79
C LYS A 53 13.77 -27.06 -15.27
N SER A 54 14.29 -26.16 -16.12
CA SER A 54 14.39 -26.41 -17.55
C SER A 54 15.41 -27.54 -17.82
N PRO A 55 15.01 -28.67 -18.46
CA PRO A 55 15.88 -29.82 -18.72
C PRO A 55 16.91 -29.57 -19.84
N LYS A 56 17.21 -28.30 -20.16
CA LYS A 56 18.14 -27.96 -21.23
C LYS A 56 19.56 -28.28 -20.79
N SER A 57 20.11 -29.36 -21.34
CA SER A 57 21.54 -29.61 -21.34
C SER A 57 22.24 -28.38 -21.90
N PHE A 58 23.03 -27.71 -21.06
CA PHE A 58 23.90 -26.64 -21.49
C PHE A 58 24.96 -27.25 -22.41
N THR A 59 24.77 -27.17 -23.73
CA THR A 59 25.81 -27.44 -24.73
C THR A 59 26.42 -26.09 -25.12
N PRO A 60 27.62 -25.75 -24.63
CA PRO A 60 28.33 -24.58 -25.11
C PRO A 60 28.71 -24.80 -26.59
N ALA A 61 28.62 -23.74 -27.38
CA ALA A 61 29.11 -23.69 -28.76
C ALA A 61 30.65 -23.62 -28.81
#